data_AF-A0A962FMI9-F1
#
_entry.id   AF-A0A962FMI9-F1
#
_cell.length_a   1.000
_cell.length_b   1.000
_cell.length_c   1.000
_cell.angle_alpha   90.00
_cell.angle_beta   90.00
_cell.angle_gamma   90.00
#
_symmetry.space_group_name_H-M   'P 1'
#
loop_
_entity.id
_entity.type
_entity.pdbx_description
1 polymer ?
#
loop_
_entity_poly.entity_id
_entity_poly.type
_entity_poly.pdbx_seq_one_letter_code
_entity_poly.pdbx_strand_id
1 'polypeptide(L)' 'MPFEPASDILSPYTVLDLTRVRSGPTCVRQLADWGANVIKIEEPATDTKGGLGGPRSGPDFQNLHRN' A
#
# COMPACT_ATOMS: atom_id res chain seq x y z
N MET A 1 2.81 15.42 6.39
CA MET A 1 4.03 14.91 7.07
C MET A 1 4.52 13.75 6.25
N PRO A 2 5.84 13.62 5.99
CA PRO A 2 6.36 12.40 5.37
C PRO A 2 6.02 11.18 6.23
N PHE A 3 5.87 10.02 5.59
CA PHE A 3 5.68 8.75 6.30
C PHE A 3 6.93 8.44 7.12
N GLU A 4 6.76 8.30 8.44
CA GLU A 4 7.81 7.86 9.36
C GLU A 4 7.46 6.44 9.84
N PRO A 5 8.29 5.43 9.53
CA PRO A 5 8.03 4.06 9.97
C PRO A 5 8.23 3.94 11.48
N ALA A 6 7.49 3.03 12.11
CA ALA A 6 7.58 2.76 13.54
C ALA A 6 8.87 2.01 13.93
N SER A 7 9.52 1.36 12.97
CA SER A 7 10.80 0.63 13.11
C SER A 7 11.49 0.52 11.75
N ASP A 8 12.78 0.18 11.74
CA ASP A 8 13.63 -0.03 10.57
C ASP A 8 14.04 -1.50 10.36
N ILE A 9 13.45 -2.45 11.12
CA ILE A 9 13.86 -3.86 11.10
C ILE A 9 13.70 -4.54 9.73
N LEU A 10 12.81 -4.03 8.87
CA LEU A 10 12.63 -4.50 7.50
C LEU A 10 13.23 -3.58 6.42
N SER A 11 14.02 -2.57 6.82
CA SER A 11 14.67 -1.62 5.89
C SER A 11 15.49 -2.25 4.75
N PRO A 12 16.10 -3.46 4.87
CA PRO A 12 16.82 -4.07 3.76
C PRO A 12 15.91 -4.63 2.65
N TYR A 13 14.59 -4.74 2.89
CA TYR A 13 13.68 -5.45 2.00
C TYR A 13 12.87 -4.51 1.12
N THR A 14 12.75 -4.89 -0.16
CA THR A 14 11.77 -4.32 -1.08
C THR A 14 10.65 -5.33 -1.30
N VAL A 15 9.40 -4.90 -1.12
CA VAL A 15 8.20 -5.72 -1.28
C VAL A 15 7.42 -5.22 -2.48
N LEU A 16 7.16 -6.11 -3.44
CA LEU A 16 6.25 -5.82 -4.54
C LEU A 16 4.83 -6.24 -4.14
N ASP A 17 3.94 -5.26 -3.96
CA ASP A 17 2.55 -5.47 -3.60
C ASP A 17 1.67 -5.59 -4.86
N LEU A 18 1.30 -6.83 -5.21
CA LEU A 18 0.32 -7.14 -6.26
C LEU A 18 -1.10 -7.33 -5.69
N THR A 19 -1.31 -7.08 -4.41
CA THR A 19 -2.57 -7.37 -3.74
C THR A 19 -3.63 -6.30 -4.03
N ARG A 20 -4.89 -6.69 -3.84
CA ARG A 20 -6.07 -5.86 -4.10
C ARG A 20 -7.02 -5.90 -2.91
N VAL A 21 -8.03 -5.04 -2.93
CA VAL A 21 -9.10 -4.98 -1.94
C VAL A 21 -8.52 -4.61 -0.56
N ARG A 22 -8.53 -5.52 0.44
CA ARG A 22 -8.26 -5.15 1.84
C ARG A 22 -7.24 -6.03 2.57
N SER A 23 -7.33 -7.35 2.47
CA SER A 23 -6.47 -8.24 3.27
C SER A 23 -4.98 -8.08 2.94
N GLY A 24 -4.66 -8.06 1.65
CA GLY A 24 -3.29 -7.85 1.18
C GLY A 24 -2.74 -6.47 1.52
N PRO A 25 -3.43 -5.35 1.17
CA PRO A 25 -3.00 -4.01 1.55
C PRO A 25 -2.81 -3.85 3.07
N THR A 26 -3.69 -4.46 3.88
CA THR A 26 -3.56 -4.44 5.34
C THR A 26 -2.29 -5.16 5.80
N CYS A 27 -1.94 -6.29 5.18
CA CYS A 27 -0.74 -7.05 5.49
C CYS A 27 0.54 -6.25 5.15
N VAL A 28 0.67 -5.79 3.90
CA VAL A 28 1.89 -5.10 3.44
C VAL A 28 2.08 -3.74 4.09
N ARG A 29 0.99 -3.09 4.53
CA ARG A 29 1.07 -1.87 5.34
C ARG A 29 1.89 -2.07 6.62
N GLN A 30 1.74 -3.21 7.30
CA GLN A 30 2.54 -3.51 8.50
C GLN A 30 4.04 -3.64 8.16
N LEU A 31 4.35 -4.20 6.99
CA LEU A 31 5.74 -4.36 6.54
C LEU A 31 6.41 -3.00 6.30
N ALA A 32 5.69 -2.07 5.69
CA ALA A 32 6.17 -0.70 5.52
C ALA A 32 6.22 0.07 6.84
N ASP A 33 5.24 -0.12 7.74
CA ASP A 33 5.29 0.42 9.12
C ASP A 33 6.55 -0.07 9.88
N TRP A 34 7.15 -1.21 9.48
CA TRP A 34 8.43 -1.75 9.98
C TRP A 34 9.64 -1.46 9.09
N GLY A 35 9.51 -0.55 8.13
CA GLY A 35 10.62 0.02 7.37
C GLY A 35 10.85 -0.58 5.98
N ALA A 36 10.06 -1.56 5.54
CA ALA A 36 10.20 -2.11 4.19
C ALA A 36 9.84 -1.08 3.10
N ASN A 37 10.58 -1.12 1.98
CA ASN A 37 10.22 -0.38 0.77
C ASN A 37 9.10 -1.13 0.01
N VAL A 38 7.84 -0.72 0.19
CA VAL A 38 6.68 -1.39 -0.42
C VAL A 38 6.25 -0.65 -1.68
N ILE A 39 6.32 -1.34 -2.83
CA ILE A 39 5.95 -0.79 -4.13
C ILE A 39 4.66 -1.45 -4.60
N LYS A 40 3.60 -0.67 -4.75
CA LYS A 40 2.33 -1.17 -5.30
C LYS A 40 2.41 -1.32 -6.81
N ILE A 41 2.09 -2.52 -7.30
CA ILE A 41 1.94 -2.81 -8.73
C ILE A 41 0.45 -2.80 -9.06
N GLU A 42 0.04 -1.87 -9.92
CA GLU A 42 -1.36 -1.68 -10.30
C GLU A 42 -1.56 -1.96 -11.80
N GLU A 43 -2.75 -2.46 -12.13
CA GLU A 43 -3.20 -2.53 -13.51
C GLU A 43 -3.26 -1.11 -14.10
N PRO A 44 -2.92 -0.91 -15.39
CA PRO A 44 -3.14 0.36 -16.06
C PRO A 44 -4.60 0.81 -15.89
N ALA A 45 -4.82 2.12 -15.72
CA ALA A 45 -6.14 2.67 -15.47
C ALA A 45 -7.10 2.37 -16.65
N THR A 46 -7.88 1.29 -16.53
CA THR A 46 -8.88 0.89 -17.52
C THR A 46 -10.29 1.36 -17.14
N ASP A 47 -10.51 1.74 -15.87
CA ASP A 47 -11.81 2.23 -15.42
C ASP A 47 -11.67 3.33 -14.34
N THR A 48 -12.47 4.39 -14.49
CA THR A 48 -12.41 5.64 -13.70
C THR A 48 -12.93 5.50 -12.26
N LYS A 49 -13.37 4.29 -11.87
CA LYS A 49 -14.07 4.02 -10.60
C LYS A 49 -13.26 3.26 -9.56
N GLY A 50 -11.93 3.15 -9.73
CA GLY A 50 -11.04 2.62 -8.68
C GLY A 50 -11.00 1.10 -8.54
N GLY A 51 -11.61 0.36 -9.45
CA GLY A 51 -11.56 -1.11 -9.48
C GLY A 51 -11.97 -1.77 -8.16
N LEU A 52 -11.41 -2.95 -7.88
CA LEU A 52 -11.71 -3.72 -6.67
C LEU A 52 -11.24 -3.06 -5.35
N GLY A 53 -10.38 -2.05 -5.42
CA GLY A 53 -9.89 -1.30 -4.24
C GLY A 53 -10.72 -0.06 -3.89
N GLY A 54 -11.76 0.24 -4.67
CA GLY A 54 -12.52 1.48 -4.53
C GLY A 54 -11.72 2.72 -4.99
N PRO A 55 -12.29 3.92 -4.83
CA PRO A 55 -11.69 5.14 -5.34
C PRO A 55 -10.29 5.39 -4.77
N ARG A 56 -9.31 5.73 -5.63
CA ARG A 56 -7.94 6.04 -5.21
C ARG A 56 -7.87 7.14 -4.16
N SER A 57 -8.67 8.20 -4.34
CA SER A 57 -8.76 9.32 -3.38
C SER A 57 -9.79 9.08 -2.27
N GLY A 58 -10.35 7.88 -2.19
CA GLY A 58 -11.30 7.49 -1.15
C GLY A 58 -10.60 7.17 0.17
N PRO A 59 -11.31 7.28 1.30
CA PRO A 59 -10.71 7.11 2.63
C PRO A 59 -10.13 5.71 2.84
N ASP A 60 -10.74 4.65 2.29
CA ASP A 60 -10.25 3.28 2.44
C ASP A 60 -8.89 3.10 1.77
N PHE A 61 -8.76 3.52 0.51
CA PHE A 61 -7.51 3.45 -0.24
C PHE A 61 -6.40 4.27 0.44
N GLN A 62 -6.70 5.50 0.85
CA GLN A 62 -5.74 6.37 1.52
C GLN A 62 -5.29 5.78 2.87
N ASN A 63 -6.16 5.10 3.61
CA ASN A 63 -5.80 4.45 4.86
C ASN A 63 -4.91 3.22 4.66
N LEU A 64 -5.11 2.46 3.58
CA LEU A 64 -4.39 1.23 3.30
C LEU A 64 -3.05 1.47 2.59
N HIS A 65 -2.92 2.57 1.84
CA HIS A 65 -1.78 2.89 0.99
C HIS A 65 -1.12 4.24 1.33
N ARG A 66 -0.89 4.47 2.63
CA ARG A 66 -0.41 5.76 3.17
C ARG A 66 1.12 5.94 3.24
N ASN A 67 1.89 5.02 2.64
CA ASN A 67 3.35 4.96 2.72
C ASN A 67 3.96 5.26 1.36
#